data_AF-A0A2G4HCT3-F1
#
_entry.id   AF-A0A2G4HCT3-F1
#
_cell.length_a   1.000
_cell.length_b   1.000
_cell.length_c   1.000
_cell.angle_alpha   90.00
_cell.angle_beta   90.00
_cell.angle_gamma   90.00
#
_symmetry.space_group_name_H-M   'P 1'
#
loop_
_entity.id
_entity.type
_entity.pdbx_description
1 polymer ?
#
loop_
_entity_poly.entity_id
_entity_poly.type
_entity_poly.pdbx_seq_one_letter_code
_entity_poly.pdbx_strand_id
1 'polypeptide(L)'
;MVFALLALQLLGNADSVQIGAGQAIDQAVTASIASNRLQSKQASEQGAERYTVQVYAGRRIDANSLFMRLTDSVGTVLPVVIHFDEPQFKVFVGIYGSRIEAEYALRKWRANFPTSFAVQAPNERFKKTASSN
;
A
#
# COMPACT_ATOMS: atom_id res chain seq x y z
N MET A 1 4.49 -83.48 27.06
CA MET A 1 4.48 -83.29 25.61
C MET A 1 3.06 -83.06 25.15
N VAL A 2 2.67 -81.80 24.93
CA VAL A 2 1.52 -81.41 24.10
C VAL A 2 1.85 -80.05 23.49
N PHE A 3 1.51 -79.92 22.21
CA PHE A 3 1.97 -78.98 21.20
C PHE A 3 1.86 -77.48 21.55
N ALA A 4 2.89 -76.75 21.13
CA ALA A 4 2.90 -75.30 21.00
C ALA A 4 1.90 -74.85 19.91
N LEU A 5 1.04 -73.89 20.25
CA LEU A 5 0.34 -73.05 19.29
C LEU A 5 0.36 -71.62 19.83
N LEU A 6 1.39 -70.91 19.37
CA LEU A 6 1.64 -69.50 19.58
C LEU A 6 0.64 -68.71 18.74
N ALA A 7 -0.46 -68.26 19.35
CA ALA A 7 -1.37 -67.28 18.73
C ALA A 7 -0.84 -65.88 19.03
N LEU A 8 -0.03 -65.37 18.10
CA LEU A 8 0.44 -63.99 18.04
C LEU A 8 -0.77 -63.06 17.82
N GLN A 9 -1.30 -62.47 18.88
CA GLN A 9 -2.37 -61.48 18.77
C GLN A 9 -1.74 -60.15 18.37
N LEU A 10 -1.89 -59.83 17.07
CA LEU A 10 -1.39 -58.61 16.45
C LEU A 10 -1.86 -57.37 17.21
N LEU A 11 -0.90 -56.48 17.39
CA LEU A 11 -1.01 -55.11 17.81
C LEU A 11 -1.98 -54.35 16.89
N GLY A 12 -3.25 -54.25 17.29
CA GLY A 12 -4.21 -53.32 16.71
C GLY A 12 -4.05 -51.96 17.36
N ASN A 13 -2.96 -51.23 17.05
CA ASN A 13 -2.97 -49.79 17.28
C ASN A 13 -4.00 -49.22 16.32
N ALA A 14 -5.17 -48.87 16.84
CA ALA A 14 -6.08 -48.00 16.13
C ALA A 14 -5.34 -46.70 15.88
N ASP A 15 -4.77 -46.55 14.68
CA ASP A 15 -4.39 -45.25 14.14
C ASP A 15 -5.70 -44.48 13.99
N SER A 16 -6.12 -43.84 15.08
CA SER A 16 -7.13 -42.81 15.03
C SER A 16 -6.52 -41.65 14.25
N VAL A 17 -6.64 -41.70 12.91
CA VAL A 17 -6.45 -40.51 12.08
C VAL A 17 -7.59 -39.59 12.49
N GLN A 18 -7.28 -38.71 13.42
CA GLN A 18 -8.15 -37.61 13.78
C GLN A 18 -8.12 -36.68 12.57
N ILE A 19 -9.05 -36.89 11.64
CA ILE A 19 -9.34 -35.99 10.54
C ILE A 19 -9.90 -34.73 11.20
N GLY A 20 -9.01 -33.89 11.69
CA GLY A 20 -9.30 -32.57 12.22
C GLY A 20 -9.97 -31.79 11.11
N ALA A 21 -11.25 -31.53 11.30
CA ALA A 21 -12.08 -30.73 10.41
C ALA A 21 -11.32 -29.51 9.89
N GLY A 22 -11.56 -29.14 8.63
CA GLY A 22 -10.95 -28.00 7.91
C GLY A 22 -11.03 -26.62 8.58
N GLN A 23 -11.55 -26.54 9.80
CA GLN A 23 -11.52 -25.39 10.70
C GLN A 23 -10.08 -24.94 11.05
N ALA A 24 -9.12 -25.85 11.22
CA ALA A 24 -7.75 -25.48 11.61
C ALA A 24 -6.97 -24.81 10.46
N ILE A 25 -7.24 -25.21 9.21
CA ILE A 25 -6.58 -24.67 8.02
C ILE A 25 -7.13 -23.26 7.72
N ASP A 26 -8.44 -23.07 7.82
CA ASP A 26 -9.09 -21.77 7.60
C ASP A 26 -8.60 -20.70 8.58
N GLN A 27 -8.36 -21.08 9.84
CA GLN A 27 -7.82 -20.17 10.86
C GLN A 27 -6.35 -19.80 10.59
N ALA A 28 -5.52 -20.75 10.15
CA ALA A 28 -4.11 -20.49 9.83
C ALA A 28 -3.95 -19.61 8.57
N VAL A 29 -4.79 -19.82 7.56
CA VAL A 29 -4.83 -18.97 6.35
C VAL A 29 -5.34 -17.57 6.68
N THR A 30 -6.39 -17.46 7.49
CA THR A 30 -6.91 -16.15 7.90
C THR A 30 -5.91 -15.38 8.76
N ALA A 31 -5.22 -16.06 9.68
CA ALA A 31 -4.19 -15.46 10.53
C ALA A 31 -2.99 -14.98 9.69
N SER A 32 -2.50 -15.76 8.73
CA SER A 32 -1.40 -15.33 7.85
C SER A 32 -1.78 -14.14 6.96
N ILE A 33 -3.01 -14.10 6.42
CA ILE A 33 -3.50 -12.92 5.67
C ILE A 33 -3.61 -11.69 6.58
N ALA A 34 -4.07 -11.84 7.83
CA ALA A 34 -4.13 -10.75 8.79
C ALA A 34 -2.72 -10.23 9.14
N SER A 35 -1.76 -11.12 9.41
CA SER A 35 -0.37 -10.78 9.67
C SER A 35 0.26 -10.03 8.49
N ASN A 36 0.02 -10.48 7.26
CA ASN A 36 0.56 -9.81 6.06
C ASN A 36 -0.05 -8.42 5.83
N ARG A 37 -1.34 -8.24 6.16
CA ARG A 37 -2.00 -6.92 6.16
C ARG A 37 -1.48 -6.01 7.26
N LEU A 38 -1.16 -6.55 8.43
CA LEU A 38 -0.57 -5.79 9.53
C LEU A 38 0.88 -5.40 9.20
N GLN A 39 1.67 -6.28 8.60
CA GLN A 39 3.04 -5.98 8.16
C GLN A 39 3.08 -4.88 7.09
N SER A 40 2.17 -4.93 6.10
CA SER A 40 2.07 -3.89 5.07
C SER A 40 1.55 -2.55 5.62
N LYS A 41 0.65 -2.58 6.61
CA LYS A 41 0.25 -1.38 7.36
C LYS A 41 1.41 -0.83 8.21
N GLN A 42 2.15 -1.68 8.92
CA GLN A 42 3.28 -1.26 9.74
C GLN A 42 4.43 -0.72 8.89
N ALA A 43 4.70 -1.29 7.70
CA ALA A 43 5.65 -0.71 6.74
C ALA A 43 5.19 0.65 6.19
N SER A 44 3.87 0.90 6.16
CA SER A 44 3.31 2.22 5.84
C SER A 44 3.36 3.21 7.01
N GLU A 45 3.39 2.71 8.25
CA GLU A 45 3.47 3.50 9.50
C GLU A 45 4.92 3.79 9.91
N GLN A 46 5.87 2.91 9.57
CA GLN A 46 7.32 3.11 9.70
C GLN A 46 7.85 3.98 8.56
N GLY A 47 7.33 5.21 8.44
CA GLY A 47 8.02 6.35 7.82
C GLY A 47 8.76 6.09 6.50
N ALA A 48 8.26 5.25 5.61
CA ALA A 48 8.89 5.03 4.31
C ALA A 48 8.96 6.39 3.61
N GLU A 49 10.18 6.88 3.36
CA GLU A 49 10.40 8.16 2.69
C GLU A 49 9.71 8.11 1.33
N ARG A 50 8.63 8.86 1.19
CA ARG A 50 7.96 9.00 -0.10
C ARG A 50 8.34 10.33 -0.71
N TYR A 51 8.39 10.36 -2.03
CA TYR A 51 8.67 11.56 -2.79
C TYR A 51 7.47 11.87 -3.68
N THR A 52 7.20 13.14 -3.94
CA THR A 52 6.16 13.59 -4.86
C THR A 52 6.69 14.74 -5.70
N VAL A 53 6.06 15.03 -6.83
CA VAL A 53 6.46 16.14 -7.70
C VAL A 53 5.49 17.28 -7.53
N GLN A 54 5.96 18.43 -7.05
CA GLN A 54 5.21 19.68 -7.13
C GLN A 54 5.26 20.21 -8.56
N VAL A 55 4.10 20.48 -9.14
CA VAL A 55 3.98 21.02 -10.52
C VAL A 55 3.58 22.48 -10.55
N TYR A 56 2.90 22.97 -9.51
CA TYR A 56 2.41 24.34 -9.44
C TYR A 56 2.36 24.86 -8.01
N ALA A 57 2.60 26.16 -7.84
CA ALA A 57 2.39 26.92 -6.62
C ALA A 57 1.85 28.32 -6.99
N GLY A 58 0.70 28.72 -6.46
CA GLY A 58 0.13 30.02 -6.80
C GLY A 58 -1.32 30.24 -6.35
N ARG A 59 -2.13 30.87 -7.21
CA ARG A 59 -3.50 31.26 -6.89
C ARG A 59 -4.45 30.07 -6.85
N ARG A 60 -5.51 30.16 -6.05
CA ARG A 60 -6.53 29.11 -5.89
C ARG A 60 -7.16 28.69 -7.22
N ILE A 61 -7.58 29.67 -8.04
CA ILE A 61 -8.31 29.42 -9.29
C ILE A 61 -7.43 28.62 -10.26
N ASP A 62 -6.19 29.06 -10.44
CA ASP A 62 -5.21 28.43 -11.33
C ASP A 62 -4.84 27.02 -10.84
N ALA A 63 -4.59 26.86 -9.54
CA ALA A 63 -4.29 25.56 -8.92
C ALA A 63 -5.45 24.57 -9.06
N ASN A 64 -6.69 25.00 -8.85
CA ASN A 64 -7.87 24.14 -8.98
C ASN A 64 -8.11 23.72 -10.43
N SER A 65 -7.97 24.64 -11.38
CA SER A 65 -8.07 24.33 -12.81
C SER A 65 -6.99 23.34 -13.25
N LEU A 66 -5.74 23.52 -12.79
CA LEU A 66 -4.66 22.56 -13.04
C LEU A 66 -4.92 21.21 -12.38
N PHE A 67 -5.39 21.19 -11.14
CA PHE A 67 -5.74 19.95 -10.43
C PHE A 67 -6.77 19.13 -11.21
N MET A 68 -7.85 19.77 -11.69
CA MET A 68 -8.88 19.07 -12.48
C MET A 68 -8.31 18.54 -13.80
N ARG A 69 -7.56 19.36 -14.53
CA ARG A 69 -6.92 18.95 -15.80
C ARG A 69 -5.93 17.81 -15.61
N LEU A 70 -5.11 17.86 -14.56
CA LEU A 70 -4.15 16.81 -14.24
C LEU A 70 -4.88 15.53 -13.85
N THR A 71 -5.88 15.62 -12.97
CA THR A 71 -6.67 14.45 -12.55
C THR A 71 -7.35 13.78 -13.73
N ASP A 72 -7.87 14.56 -14.69
CA ASP A 72 -8.46 14.02 -15.92
C ASP A 72 -7.39 13.41 -16.85
N SER A 73 -6.24 14.06 -16.99
CA SER A 73 -5.15 13.62 -17.87
C SER A 73 -4.43 12.37 -17.37
N VAL A 74 -4.13 12.27 -16.07
CA VAL A 74 -3.45 11.11 -15.48
C VAL A 74 -4.41 10.03 -15.01
N GLY A 75 -5.69 10.38 -14.83
CA GLY A 75 -6.72 9.46 -14.35
C GLY A 75 -6.35 8.79 -13.04
N THR A 76 -6.62 7.49 -12.95
CA THR A 76 -6.33 6.66 -11.77
C THR A 76 -4.87 6.17 -11.70
N VAL A 77 -4.03 6.51 -12.69
CA VAL A 77 -2.65 6.01 -12.77
C VAL A 77 -1.75 6.70 -11.75
N LEU A 78 -1.93 8.01 -11.55
CA LEU A 78 -1.14 8.79 -10.61
C LEU A 78 -2.05 9.60 -9.69
N PRO A 79 -1.84 9.55 -8.35
CA PRO A 79 -2.56 10.42 -7.45
C PRO A 79 -2.17 11.87 -7.66
N VAL A 80 -3.15 12.76 -7.79
CA VAL A 80 -2.96 14.22 -7.81
C VAL A 80 -3.50 14.76 -6.51
N VAL A 81 -2.77 15.67 -5.86
CA VAL A 81 -3.18 16.29 -4.60
C VAL A 81 -2.98 17.79 -4.65
N ILE A 82 -3.97 18.53 -4.16
CA ILE A 82 -3.85 19.97 -3.92
C ILE A 82 -3.69 20.22 -2.42
N HIS A 83 -2.73 21.06 -2.06
CA HIS A 83 -2.48 21.48 -0.69
C HIS A 83 -2.52 23.01 -0.61
N PHE A 84 -3.08 23.53 0.48
CA PHE A 84 -3.04 24.96 0.76
C PHE A 84 -1.93 25.23 1.77
N ASP A 85 -0.97 26.05 1.39
CA ASP A 85 0.14 26.47 2.24
C ASP A 85 0.22 28.00 2.16
N GLU A 86 -0.23 28.67 3.22
CA GLU A 86 -0.53 30.10 3.19
C GLU A 86 0.66 30.93 2.68
N PRO A 87 0.46 31.83 1.69
CA PRO A 87 -0.79 32.25 1.04
C PRO A 87 -1.11 31.51 -0.28
N GLN A 88 -0.40 30.44 -0.60
CA GLN A 88 -0.38 29.82 -1.93
C GLN A 88 -1.02 28.42 -1.97
N PHE A 89 -1.60 28.07 -3.12
CA PHE A 89 -2.08 26.73 -3.41
C PHE A 89 -1.00 25.97 -4.17
N LYS A 90 -0.62 24.80 -3.65
CA LYS A 90 0.40 23.91 -4.21
C LYS A 90 -0.27 22.66 -4.77
N VAL A 91 0.13 22.24 -5.96
CA VAL A 91 -0.36 21.02 -6.61
C VAL A 91 0.77 20.03 -6.75
N PHE A 92 0.53 18.82 -6.26
CA PHE A 92 1.46 17.69 -6.25
C PHE A 92 0.92 16.54 -7.11
N VAL A 93 1.81 15.80 -7.76
CA VAL A 93 1.48 14.70 -8.65
C VAL A 93 2.37 13.50 -8.37
N GLY A 94 1.74 12.34 -8.22
CA GLY A 94 2.39 11.06 -8.01
C GLY A 94 2.93 10.88 -6.59
N ILE A 95 3.10 9.63 -6.20
CA ILE A 95 3.82 9.24 -4.99
C ILE A 95 4.85 8.21 -5.43
N TYR A 96 6.11 8.49 -5.13
CA TYR A 96 7.26 7.70 -5.55
C TYR A 96 7.95 7.12 -4.31
N GLY A 97 8.45 5.89 -4.42
CA GLY A 97 9.09 5.19 -3.30
C GLY A 97 10.55 5.58 -3.09
N SER A 98 11.14 6.28 -4.08
CA SER A 98 12.54 6.73 -4.01
C SER A 98 12.73 8.09 -4.69
N ARG A 99 13.79 8.78 -4.28
CA ARG A 99 14.17 10.06 -4.88
C ARG A 99 14.49 9.93 -6.38
N ILE A 100 15.18 8.85 -6.77
CA ILE A 100 15.59 8.62 -8.17
C ILE A 100 14.36 8.47 -9.07
N GLU A 101 13.35 7.72 -8.60
CA GLU A 101 12.09 7.55 -9.32
C GLU A 101 11.35 8.88 -9.49
N ALA A 102 11.30 9.70 -8.42
CA ALA A 102 10.72 11.03 -8.48
C ALA A 102 11.49 11.96 -9.45
N GLU A 103 12.82 11.89 -9.48
CA GLU A 103 13.64 12.67 -10.43
C GLU A 103 13.43 12.21 -11.89
N TYR A 104 13.25 10.91 -12.12
CA TYR A 104 12.91 10.38 -13.44
C TYR A 104 11.53 10.89 -13.91
N ALA A 105 10.52 10.83 -13.03
CA ALA A 105 9.21 11.38 -13.33
C ALA A 105 9.25 12.90 -13.53
N LEU A 106 10.03 13.62 -12.72
CA LEU A 106 10.23 15.06 -12.81
C LEU A 106 10.72 15.47 -14.21
N ARG A 107 11.61 14.70 -14.85
CA ARG A 107 12.07 15.00 -16.22
C ARG A 107 10.91 15.07 -17.22
N LYS A 108 9.92 14.19 -17.08
CA LYS A 108 8.71 14.19 -17.94
C LYS A 108 7.84 15.41 -17.63
N TRP A 109 7.63 15.71 -16.36
CA TRP A 109 6.82 16.85 -15.94
C TRP A 109 7.45 18.19 -16.29
N ARG A 110 8.78 18.30 -16.26
CA ARG A 110 9.52 19.52 -16.65
C ARG A 110 9.31 19.96 -18.09
N ALA A 111 8.96 19.04 -18.99
CA ALA A 111 8.62 19.39 -20.36
C ALA A 111 7.38 20.30 -20.44
N ASN A 112 6.40 20.09 -19.56
CA ASN A 112 5.14 20.85 -19.52
C ASN A 112 5.13 21.90 -18.40
N PHE A 113 5.89 21.69 -17.33
CA PHE A 113 5.94 22.52 -16.13
C PHE A 113 7.41 22.80 -15.75
N PRO A 114 8.05 23.84 -16.32
CA PRO A 114 9.47 24.10 -16.11
C PRO A 114 9.83 24.42 -14.64
N THR A 115 8.86 24.92 -13.88
CA THR A 115 8.98 25.25 -12.44
C THR A 115 8.69 24.07 -11.52
N SER A 116 8.52 22.86 -12.05
CA SER A 116 8.27 21.66 -11.24
C SER A 116 9.52 21.19 -10.49
N PHE A 117 9.31 20.58 -9.32
CA PHE A 117 10.39 20.03 -8.50
C PHE A 117 9.93 18.81 -7.69
N ALA A 118 10.87 17.90 -7.43
CA ALA A 118 10.64 16.75 -6.56
C ALA A 118 10.80 17.17 -5.09
N VAL A 119 9.83 16.81 -4.26
CA VAL A 119 9.83 17.04 -2.81
C VAL A 119 9.64 15.75 -2.06
N GLN A 120 10.10 15.70 -0.82
CA GLN A 120 9.70 14.66 0.09
C GLN A 120 8.21 14.85 0.41
N ALA A 121 7.42 13.81 0.16
CA ALA A 121 6.03 13.79 0.55
C ALA A 121 5.98 13.77 2.08
N PRO A 122 5.21 14.67 2.72
CA PRO A 122 5.06 14.65 4.16
C PRO A 122 4.52 13.28 4.60
N ASN A 123 5.16 12.70 5.61
CA ASN A 123 4.74 11.42 6.21
C ASN A 123 3.33 11.54 6.83
N GLU A 124 2.93 12.76 7.16
CA GLU A 124 1.57 13.07 7.55
C GLU A 124 0.67 12.93 6.32
N ARG A 125 -0.09 11.83 6.33
CA ARG A 125 -1.24 11.53 5.48
C ARG A 125 -1.64 12.77 4.68
N PHE A 126 -1.59 12.69 3.35
CA PHE A 126 -2.46 13.50 2.49
C PHE A 126 -3.88 13.27 3.00
N LYS A 127 -4.30 14.06 4.01
CA LYS A 127 -5.61 13.98 4.63
C LYS A 127 -6.50 14.29 3.46
N LYS A 128 -7.15 13.23 2.97
CA LYS A 128 -8.21 13.31 1.99
C LYS A 128 -9.12 14.43 2.46
N THR A 129 -8.96 15.63 1.90
CA THR A 129 -9.91 16.73 2.07
C THR A 129 -11.12 16.43 1.20
N ALA A 130 -11.61 15.19 1.25
CA ALA A 130 -12.97 14.89 0.89
C ALA A 130 -13.77 15.20 2.14
N SER A 131 -14.31 16.42 2.17
CA SER A 131 -15.64 16.74 2.68
C SER A 131 -16.06 15.93 3.91
N SER A 132 -15.92 16.52 5.09
CA SER A 132 -16.68 16.11 6.27
C SER A 132 -17.48 17.32 6.75
N ASN A 133 -18.79 17.24 6.48
CA ASN A 133 -19.91 18.10 6.89
C ASN A 133 -19.90 19.58 6.46
#